data_AF-A0A7D4Q7S4-F1
#
_entry.id   AF-A0A7D4Q7S4-F1
#
_cell.length_a   1.000
_cell.length_b   1.000
_cell.length_c   1.000
_cell.angle_alpha   90.00
_cell.angle_beta   90.00
_cell.angle_gamma   90.00
#
_symmetry.space_group_name_H-M   'P 1'
#
loop_
_entity.id
_entity.type
_entity.pdbx_description
1 polymer ?
#
loop_
_entity_poly.entity_id
_entity_poly.type
_entity_poly.pdbx_seq_one_letter_code
_entity_poly.pdbx_strand_id
1 'polypeptide(L)'
;MSTPFKPLSEQITGKMIADLKAGTSIFQRPNNSLNSALPFNIESGHRYAGPSALILLMQKRDDPRWGTSNQANRNHTAVVKGATGTLIQFMSNYEYQKMVDGEGQPVLKENGKQRTERIKLDEPKQVDAWLFNGEQMRKLEKWEKEPNILLPAERAQAILDNSKAVIENGGEDMFYDRQLDAIIIPDMEQFASPEQYYAEALHQLAHWTAAENRLNRPLVGEAGEFVMIREELRTNLASLLLSKELNLPYELNYHEGFVSSWAQILKDEPSELFKAASDAQKIVDHILGFEQQIEEKLEADQNVQTEHGNETGKAAESGVDTTKIDPTKLTEGEVIPHNGTEFKVIKAQKNNVYQMQDLGSERKFKMSSKDALFGELLDARNNSQEVSLDRGTSAEEAAYHEIEAVEQFLDEQYQIER
;
A
#
# COMPACT_ATOMS: atom_id res chain seq x y z
N MET A 1 14.54 -39.29 11.03
CA MET A 1 15.39 -38.21 10.48
C MET A 1 14.49 -36.99 10.35
N SER A 2 14.85 -35.85 10.98
CA SER A 2 14.07 -34.62 10.81
C SER A 2 14.23 -34.17 9.35
N THR A 3 13.12 -33.95 8.65
CA THR A 3 13.14 -33.41 7.29
C THR A 3 13.87 -32.07 7.33
N PRO A 4 14.88 -31.83 6.46
CA PRO A 4 15.59 -30.56 6.46
C PRO A 4 14.60 -29.41 6.23
N PHE A 5 14.73 -28.34 7.02
CA PHE A 5 13.89 -27.15 6.91
C PHE A 5 14.15 -26.48 5.56
N LYS A 6 13.11 -26.39 4.73
CA LYS A 6 13.19 -25.73 3.42
C LYS A 6 13.09 -24.21 3.59
N PRO A 7 13.92 -23.40 2.91
CA PRO A 7 13.74 -21.96 2.84
C PRO A 7 12.31 -21.57 2.41
N LEU A 8 11.82 -20.39 2.84
CA LEU A 8 10.48 -19.93 2.47
C LEU A 8 10.29 -19.85 0.96
N SER A 9 11.31 -19.40 0.23
CA SER A 9 11.30 -19.37 -1.24
C SER A 9 11.05 -20.75 -1.86
N GLU A 10 11.70 -21.80 -1.38
CA GLU A 10 11.46 -23.18 -1.86
C GLU A 10 10.06 -23.67 -1.52
N GLN A 11 9.53 -23.34 -0.33
CA GLN A 11 8.19 -23.75 0.07
C GLN A 11 7.12 -23.09 -0.81
N ILE A 12 7.21 -21.77 -0.97
CA ILE A 12 6.25 -20.97 -1.75
C ILE A 12 6.36 -21.31 -3.24
N THR A 13 7.57 -21.43 -3.77
CA THR A 13 7.77 -21.82 -5.17
C THR A 13 7.31 -23.24 -5.44
N GLY A 14 7.56 -24.18 -4.51
CA GLY A 14 7.03 -25.53 -4.59
C GLY A 14 5.50 -25.56 -4.65
N LYS A 15 4.83 -24.73 -3.83
CA LYS A 15 3.37 -24.54 -3.88
C LYS A 15 2.92 -23.96 -5.22
N MET A 16 3.59 -22.90 -5.71
CA MET A 16 3.27 -22.29 -7.00
C MET A 16 3.34 -23.31 -8.15
N ILE A 17 4.40 -24.11 -8.22
CA ILE A 17 4.56 -25.17 -9.22
C ILE A 17 3.42 -26.20 -9.12
N ALA A 18 3.04 -26.60 -7.91
CA ALA A 18 1.94 -27.53 -7.70
C ALA A 18 0.61 -26.95 -8.19
N ASP A 19 0.33 -25.68 -7.86
CA ASP A 19 -0.89 -24.99 -8.25
C ASP A 19 -0.95 -24.78 -9.78
N LEU A 20 0.18 -24.43 -10.42
CA LEU A 20 0.31 -24.31 -11.88
C LEU A 20 -0.03 -25.62 -12.59
N LYS A 21 0.54 -26.73 -12.12
CA LYS A 21 0.25 -28.08 -12.65
C LYS A 21 -1.19 -28.50 -12.44
N ALA A 22 -1.80 -28.09 -11.34
CA ALA A 22 -3.19 -28.41 -11.02
C ALA A 22 -4.20 -27.51 -11.75
N GLY A 23 -3.76 -26.49 -12.51
CA GLY A 23 -4.67 -25.54 -13.14
C GLY A 23 -5.36 -24.61 -12.14
N THR A 24 -4.73 -24.39 -10.98
CA THR A 24 -5.29 -23.63 -9.87
C THR A 24 -4.36 -22.52 -9.38
N SER A 25 -3.29 -22.19 -10.09
CA SER A 25 -2.44 -21.04 -9.70
C SER A 25 -3.23 -19.74 -9.64
N ILE A 26 -2.66 -18.73 -8.99
CA ILE A 26 -3.23 -17.37 -9.00
C ILE A 26 -3.33 -16.80 -10.42
N PHE A 27 -2.49 -17.25 -11.36
CA PHE A 27 -2.60 -16.86 -12.77
C PHE A 27 -3.81 -17.52 -13.43
N GLN A 28 -4.01 -18.81 -13.22
CA GLN A 28 -5.11 -19.54 -13.88
C GLN A 28 -6.47 -19.29 -13.21
N ARG A 29 -6.47 -18.93 -11.92
CA ARG A 29 -7.68 -18.68 -11.11
C ARG A 29 -7.44 -17.52 -10.12
N PRO A 30 -7.34 -16.27 -10.60
CA PRO A 30 -6.96 -15.11 -9.79
C PRO A 30 -7.97 -14.69 -8.71
N ASN A 31 -9.23 -15.14 -8.79
CA ASN A 31 -10.34 -14.71 -7.92
C ASN A 31 -10.47 -13.16 -7.86
N ASN A 32 -10.72 -12.54 -9.02
CA ASN A 32 -10.98 -11.10 -9.17
C ASN A 32 -12.47 -10.79 -9.05
N SER A 33 -13.03 -10.88 -7.84
CA SER A 33 -14.39 -10.37 -7.57
C SER A 33 -14.39 -8.83 -7.51
N LEU A 34 -15.57 -8.21 -7.70
CA LEU A 34 -15.73 -6.75 -7.51
C LEU A 34 -15.36 -6.29 -6.08
N ASN A 35 -15.46 -7.20 -5.11
CA ASN A 35 -15.10 -7.00 -3.72
C ASN A 35 -13.69 -7.50 -3.41
N SER A 36 -12.77 -7.37 -4.36
CA SER A 36 -11.40 -7.85 -4.26
C SER A 36 -10.42 -6.67 -4.15
N ALA A 37 -9.45 -6.77 -3.24
CA ALA A 37 -8.36 -5.79 -3.10
C ALA A 37 -7.02 -6.48 -2.84
N LEU A 38 -5.93 -5.76 -3.09
CA LEU A 38 -4.59 -6.23 -2.70
C LEU A 38 -4.50 -6.41 -1.18
N PRO A 39 -3.74 -7.40 -0.69
CA PRO A 39 -3.57 -7.62 0.74
C PRO A 39 -3.02 -6.36 1.43
N PHE A 40 -3.61 -5.95 2.56
CA PHE A 40 -3.14 -4.82 3.34
C PHE A 40 -3.16 -5.10 4.84
N ASN A 41 -2.35 -4.35 5.58
CA ASN A 41 -2.24 -4.48 7.02
C ASN A 41 -3.51 -3.93 7.70
N ILE A 42 -4.14 -4.75 8.54
CA ILE A 42 -5.43 -4.42 9.16
C ILE A 42 -5.38 -3.17 10.06
N GLU A 43 -4.21 -2.85 10.63
CA GLU A 43 -4.05 -1.73 11.57
C GLU A 43 -3.59 -0.47 10.84
N SER A 44 -2.55 -0.57 10.02
CA SER A 44 -1.98 0.61 9.33
C SER A 44 -2.62 0.95 7.99
N GLY A 45 -3.43 0.08 7.41
CA GLY A 45 -4.00 0.27 6.06
C GLY A 45 -2.99 0.11 4.92
N HIS A 46 -1.68 0.05 5.20
CA HIS A 46 -0.64 -0.11 4.18
C HIS A 46 -0.74 -1.45 3.45
N ARG A 47 -0.63 -1.40 2.11
CA ARG A 47 -0.59 -2.60 1.28
C ARG A 47 0.68 -3.39 1.54
N TYR A 48 0.55 -4.70 1.59
CA TYR A 48 1.70 -5.57 1.42
C TYR A 48 2.14 -5.51 -0.04
N ALA A 49 3.44 -5.65 -0.27
CA ALA A 49 4.07 -5.47 -1.57
C ALA A 49 4.97 -6.66 -1.93
N GLY A 50 5.23 -6.82 -3.22
CA GLY A 50 6.20 -7.78 -3.77
C GLY A 50 5.98 -9.22 -3.29
N PRO A 51 7.03 -9.94 -2.84
CA PRO A 51 6.90 -11.32 -2.39
C PRO A 51 5.90 -11.53 -1.26
N SER A 52 5.75 -10.55 -0.35
CA SER A 52 4.76 -10.64 0.73
C SER A 52 3.34 -10.63 0.17
N ALA A 53 3.02 -9.70 -0.74
CA ALA A 53 1.72 -9.65 -1.40
C ALA A 53 1.42 -10.96 -2.15
N LEU A 54 2.40 -11.48 -2.88
CA LEU A 54 2.28 -12.75 -3.60
C LEU A 54 1.90 -13.90 -2.66
N ILE A 55 2.64 -14.07 -1.56
CA ILE A 55 2.41 -15.17 -0.60
C ILE A 55 0.99 -15.11 -0.03
N LEU A 56 0.52 -13.91 0.30
CA LEU A 56 -0.81 -13.67 0.85
C LEU A 56 -1.91 -13.94 -0.19
N LEU A 57 -1.73 -13.49 -1.43
CA LEU A 57 -2.64 -13.79 -2.54
C LEU A 57 -2.72 -15.29 -2.85
N MET A 58 -1.61 -16.02 -2.75
CA MET A 58 -1.59 -17.47 -2.93
C MET A 58 -2.40 -18.25 -1.89
N GLN A 59 -2.83 -17.61 -0.79
CA GLN A 59 -3.76 -18.19 0.18
C GLN A 59 -5.22 -18.17 -0.30
N LYS A 60 -5.53 -17.41 -1.36
CA LYS A 60 -6.86 -17.31 -2.00
C LYS A 60 -7.99 -17.05 -1.01
N ARG A 61 -7.77 -16.07 -0.14
CA ARG A 61 -8.78 -15.56 0.80
C ARG A 61 -9.44 -14.33 0.20
N ASP A 62 -10.72 -14.14 0.51
CA ASP A 62 -11.51 -13.04 -0.01
C ASP A 62 -11.26 -11.76 0.80
N ASP A 63 -11.09 -11.88 2.13
CA ASP A 63 -10.77 -10.74 2.98
C ASP A 63 -9.34 -10.23 2.68
N PRO A 64 -9.14 -8.97 2.29
CA PRO A 64 -7.81 -8.44 1.98
C PRO A 64 -7.03 -8.03 3.23
N ARG A 65 -7.62 -8.06 4.43
CA ARG A 65 -6.97 -7.61 5.66
C ARG A 65 -6.11 -8.73 6.25
N TRP A 66 -4.87 -8.38 6.58
CA TRP A 66 -3.93 -9.28 7.26
C TRP A 66 -3.26 -8.59 8.43
N GLY A 67 -3.07 -9.31 9.52
CA GLY A 67 -2.38 -8.78 10.70
C GLY A 67 -1.77 -9.88 11.55
N THR A 68 -0.83 -9.51 12.41
CA THR A 68 -0.27 -10.46 13.39
C THR A 68 -1.30 -10.80 14.47
N SER A 69 -1.07 -11.89 15.21
CA SER A 69 -1.93 -12.22 16.37
C SER A 69 -1.93 -11.10 17.42
N ASN A 70 -0.82 -10.36 17.57
CA ASN A 70 -0.73 -9.22 18.48
C ASN A 70 -1.64 -8.06 18.04
N GLN A 71 -1.63 -7.74 16.74
CA GLN A 71 -2.53 -6.72 16.18
C GLN A 71 -4.00 -7.11 16.37
N ALA A 72 -4.34 -8.37 16.10
CA ALA A 72 -5.69 -8.90 16.31
C ALA A 72 -6.14 -8.81 17.78
N ASN A 73 -5.24 -9.08 18.73
CA ASN A 73 -5.57 -8.99 20.15
C ASN A 73 -5.79 -7.53 20.60
N ARG A 74 -4.94 -6.60 20.16
CA ARG A 74 -5.10 -5.16 20.42
C ARG A 74 -6.42 -4.62 19.90
N ASN A 75 -6.81 -5.05 18.70
CA ASN A 75 -8.06 -4.61 18.08
C ASN A 75 -9.29 -5.40 18.57
N HIS A 76 -9.16 -6.18 19.65
CA HIS A 76 -10.22 -7.05 20.20
C HIS A 76 -10.83 -8.04 19.19
N THR A 77 -10.07 -8.37 18.13
CA THR A 77 -10.42 -9.29 17.03
C THR A 77 -9.58 -10.56 17.06
N ALA A 78 -9.28 -11.06 18.26
CA ALA A 78 -8.39 -12.20 18.50
C ALA A 78 -8.58 -13.38 17.52
N VAL A 79 -7.45 -13.91 17.03
CA VAL A 79 -7.37 -15.05 16.11
C VAL A 79 -8.11 -16.27 16.65
N VAL A 80 -8.84 -16.96 15.78
CA VAL A 80 -9.58 -18.18 16.11
C VAL A 80 -8.61 -19.30 16.51
N LYS A 81 -8.96 -20.04 17.57
CA LYS A 81 -8.15 -21.18 18.06
C LYS A 81 -7.95 -22.21 16.94
N GLY A 82 -6.70 -22.60 16.70
CA GLY A 82 -6.33 -23.59 15.68
C GLY A 82 -6.09 -23.01 14.28
N ALA A 83 -6.28 -21.71 14.08
CA ALA A 83 -5.89 -21.05 12.82
C ALA A 83 -4.38 -21.16 12.59
N THR A 84 -3.98 -21.42 11.35
CA THR A 84 -2.58 -21.44 10.92
C THR A 84 -2.21 -20.09 10.33
N GLY A 85 -1.12 -19.50 10.80
CA GLY A 85 -0.60 -18.25 10.25
C GLY A 85 0.10 -18.47 8.91
N THR A 86 0.15 -17.42 8.10
CA THR A 86 0.91 -17.34 6.85
C THR A 86 2.21 -16.59 7.12
N LEU A 87 3.35 -17.25 6.90
CA LEU A 87 4.67 -16.64 7.06
C LEU A 87 4.99 -15.76 5.85
N ILE A 88 5.34 -14.51 6.11
CA ILE A 88 5.95 -13.60 5.14
C ILE A 88 7.35 -13.19 5.60
N GLN A 89 8.15 -12.68 4.65
CA GLN A 89 9.47 -12.12 4.90
C GLN A 89 9.58 -10.75 4.25
N PHE A 90 10.13 -9.79 4.97
CA PHE A 90 10.39 -8.45 4.46
C PHE A 90 11.68 -7.88 5.05
N MET A 91 12.27 -6.90 4.38
CA MET A 91 13.45 -6.18 4.89
C MET A 91 12.99 -5.02 5.76
N SER A 92 13.50 -4.95 6.99
CA SER A 92 13.27 -3.83 7.90
C SER A 92 14.56 -3.02 8.08
N ASN A 93 14.44 -1.70 7.99
CA ASN A 93 15.51 -0.77 8.36
C ASN A 93 15.51 -0.44 9.86
N TYR A 94 14.63 -1.09 10.63
CA TYR A 94 14.44 -0.81 12.04
C TYR A 94 14.29 -2.10 12.84
N GLU A 95 14.68 -2.06 14.10
CA GLU A 95 14.32 -3.09 15.07
C GLU A 95 13.97 -2.47 16.42
N TYR A 96 13.26 -3.22 17.25
CA TYR A 96 12.99 -2.80 18.62
C TYR A 96 14.07 -3.37 19.55
N GLN A 97 14.79 -2.49 20.23
CA GLN A 97 15.79 -2.87 21.23
C GLN A 97 15.31 -2.54 22.63
N LYS A 98 15.69 -3.42 23.57
CA LYS A 98 15.43 -3.22 25.00
C LYS A 98 16.42 -2.20 25.55
N MET A 99 15.90 -1.15 26.16
CA MET A 99 16.69 -0.03 26.64
C MET A 99 17.40 -0.37 27.95
N VAL A 100 18.64 0.07 28.05
CA VAL A 100 19.47 0.02 29.27
C VAL A 100 20.02 1.40 29.57
N ASP A 101 20.25 1.71 30.84
CA ASP A 101 20.84 2.97 31.29
C ASP A 101 22.36 2.99 31.11
N GLY A 102 23.01 4.07 31.55
CA GLY A 102 24.47 4.23 31.47
C GLY A 102 25.28 3.20 32.28
N GLU A 103 24.62 2.44 33.17
CA GLU A 103 25.22 1.36 33.97
C GLU A 103 24.83 -0.03 33.44
N GLY A 104 24.09 -0.10 32.32
CA GLY A 104 23.63 -1.33 31.70
C GLY A 104 22.40 -1.95 32.37
N GLN A 105 21.71 -1.23 33.27
CA GLN A 105 20.48 -1.71 33.90
C GLN A 105 19.26 -1.47 33.02
N PRO A 106 18.26 -2.37 33.00
CA PRO A 106 17.01 -2.17 32.26
C PRO A 106 16.33 -0.84 32.58
N VAL A 107 16.09 0.01 31.57
CA VAL A 107 15.21 1.17 31.71
C VAL A 107 13.78 0.65 31.75
N LEU A 108 13.04 0.92 32.82
CA LEU A 108 11.68 0.42 33.01
C LEU A 108 10.63 1.49 32.67
N LYS A 109 9.48 1.05 32.14
CA LYS A 109 8.23 1.82 32.03
C LYS A 109 7.53 1.88 33.39
N GLU A 110 6.50 2.71 33.52
CA GLU A 110 5.71 2.84 34.78
C GLU A 110 5.11 1.50 35.26
N ASN A 111 4.82 0.61 34.33
CA ASN A 111 4.32 -0.74 34.60
C ASN A 111 5.39 -1.77 34.99
N GLY A 112 6.63 -1.33 35.18
CA GLY A 112 7.76 -2.17 35.58
C GLY A 112 8.34 -3.05 34.47
N LYS A 113 7.87 -2.94 33.22
CA LYS A 113 8.48 -3.62 32.06
C LYS A 113 9.65 -2.85 31.51
N GLN A 114 10.63 -3.56 30.96
CA GLN A 114 11.73 -2.92 30.24
C GLN A 114 11.21 -2.18 29.01
N ARG A 115 11.54 -0.89 28.93
CA ARG A 115 11.27 -0.01 27.79
C ARG A 115 11.98 -0.56 26.56
N THR A 116 11.30 -0.48 25.44
CA THR A 116 11.86 -0.82 24.13
C THR A 116 11.76 0.37 23.21
N GLU A 117 12.79 0.62 22.42
CA GLU A 117 12.78 1.69 21.41
C GLU A 117 13.05 1.13 20.03
N ARG A 118 12.43 1.78 19.06
CA ARG A 118 12.68 1.51 17.65
C ARG A 118 13.97 2.20 17.25
N ILE A 119 14.98 1.41 16.94
CA ILE A 119 16.26 1.91 16.46
C ILE A 119 16.37 1.71 14.96
N LYS A 120 17.06 2.63 14.28
CA LYS A 120 17.44 2.47 12.88
C LYS A 120 18.64 1.53 12.80
N LEU A 121 18.60 0.58 11.88
CA LEU A 121 19.70 -0.33 11.60
C LEU A 121 20.66 0.27 10.57
N ASP A 122 21.95 0.00 10.73
CA ASP A 122 22.97 0.35 9.73
C ASP A 122 22.75 -0.39 8.40
N GLU A 123 22.30 -1.64 8.49
CA GLU A 123 21.94 -2.48 7.34
C GLU A 123 20.52 -3.03 7.49
N PRO A 124 19.74 -3.09 6.40
CA PRO A 124 18.41 -3.70 6.44
C PRO A 124 18.50 -5.17 6.89
N LYS A 125 17.60 -5.59 7.76
CA LYS A 125 17.51 -6.96 8.28
C LYS A 125 16.26 -7.64 7.79
N GLN A 126 16.38 -8.90 7.40
CA GLN A 126 15.21 -9.71 7.07
C GLN A 126 14.41 -10.03 8.35
N VAL A 127 13.12 -9.75 8.31
CA VAL A 127 12.16 -10.00 9.38
C VAL A 127 11.14 -11.01 8.91
N ASP A 128 10.92 -12.02 9.75
CA ASP A 128 9.86 -13.01 9.60
C ASP A 128 8.61 -12.52 10.33
N ALA A 129 7.46 -12.56 9.68
CA ALA A 129 6.17 -12.25 10.31
C ALA A 129 5.11 -13.30 9.99
N TRP A 130 4.43 -13.78 11.03
CA TRP A 130 3.28 -14.66 10.91
C TRP A 130 2.00 -13.82 10.90
N LEU A 131 1.34 -13.81 9.76
CA LEU A 131 0.11 -13.07 9.54
C LEU A 131 -1.10 -14.01 9.56
N PHE A 132 -2.21 -13.48 10.04
CA PHE A 132 -3.52 -14.10 9.99
C PHE A 132 -4.42 -13.21 9.15
N ASN A 133 -5.26 -13.83 8.33
CA ASN A 133 -6.24 -13.13 7.53
C ASN A 133 -7.46 -12.71 8.38
N GLY A 134 -8.19 -11.68 7.95
CA GLY A 134 -9.43 -11.25 8.60
C GLY A 134 -10.47 -12.38 8.79
N GLU A 135 -10.55 -13.34 7.87
CA GLU A 135 -11.41 -14.54 8.00
C GLU A 135 -11.02 -15.47 9.16
N GLN A 136 -9.79 -15.33 9.68
CA GLN A 136 -9.26 -16.10 10.80
C GLN A 136 -9.37 -15.34 12.13
N MET A 137 -9.95 -14.14 12.12
CA MET A 137 -10.12 -13.26 13.27
C MET A 137 -11.56 -13.25 13.74
N ARG A 138 -11.78 -13.15 15.05
CA ARG A 138 -13.13 -13.07 15.62
C ARG A 138 -13.64 -11.64 15.59
N LYS A 139 -14.96 -11.46 15.55
CA LYS A 139 -15.64 -10.15 15.70
C LYS A 139 -15.17 -9.08 14.69
N LEU A 140 -14.57 -9.50 13.59
CA LEU A 140 -14.21 -8.60 12.52
C LEU A 140 -15.41 -8.51 11.56
N GLU A 141 -15.89 -7.29 11.31
CA GLU A 141 -16.97 -7.07 10.35
C GLU A 141 -16.51 -7.48 8.95
N LYS A 142 -17.45 -7.96 8.12
CA LYS A 142 -17.15 -8.34 6.74
C LYS A 142 -16.55 -7.14 6.01
N TRP A 143 -15.42 -7.35 5.33
CA TRP A 143 -14.82 -6.30 4.53
C TRP A 143 -15.63 -6.05 3.25
N GLU A 144 -15.89 -4.78 2.97
CA GLU A 144 -16.49 -4.33 1.73
C GLU A 144 -15.59 -3.26 1.11
N LYS A 145 -15.35 -3.37 -0.19
CA LYS A 145 -14.59 -2.41 -0.96
C LYS A 145 -15.43 -1.14 -1.09
N GLU A 146 -14.86 -0.02 -0.69
CA GLU A 146 -15.46 1.28 -0.97
C GLU A 146 -15.58 1.47 -2.50
N PRO A 147 -16.71 2.00 -2.99
CA PRO A 147 -16.87 2.23 -4.42
C PRO A 147 -15.86 3.26 -4.90
N ASN A 148 -15.16 2.95 -6.00
CA ASN A 148 -14.31 3.92 -6.68
C ASN A 148 -15.17 5.02 -7.31
N ILE A 149 -14.66 6.25 -7.28
CA ILE A 149 -15.32 7.41 -7.93
C ILE A 149 -15.32 7.24 -9.45
N LEU A 150 -14.18 6.79 -10.01
CA LEU A 150 -14.01 6.51 -11.44
C LEU A 150 -14.27 5.04 -11.75
N LEU A 151 -14.83 4.80 -12.94
CA LEU A 151 -14.99 3.45 -13.48
C LEU A 151 -13.62 2.83 -13.80
N PRO A 152 -13.48 1.49 -13.75
CA PRO A 152 -12.24 0.78 -14.07
C PRO A 152 -11.60 1.23 -15.40
N ALA A 153 -12.42 1.35 -16.46
CA ALA A 153 -12.00 1.80 -17.78
C ALA A 153 -11.46 3.24 -17.79
N GLU A 154 -12.06 4.15 -17.02
CA GLU A 154 -11.63 5.56 -16.95
C GLU A 154 -10.27 5.68 -16.26
N ARG A 155 -10.06 4.93 -15.18
CA ARG A 155 -8.76 4.85 -14.49
C ARG A 155 -7.67 4.31 -15.42
N ALA A 156 -7.97 3.23 -16.14
CA ALA A 156 -7.04 2.61 -17.07
C ALA A 156 -6.70 3.53 -18.26
N GLN A 157 -7.70 4.18 -18.87
CA GLN A 157 -7.47 5.14 -19.94
C GLN A 157 -6.56 6.28 -19.48
N ALA A 158 -6.79 6.82 -18.28
CA ALA A 158 -5.98 7.91 -17.77
C ALA A 158 -4.52 7.49 -17.51
N ILE A 159 -4.29 6.26 -17.03
CA ILE A 159 -2.96 5.66 -16.94
C ILE A 159 -2.28 5.58 -18.31
N LEU A 160 -2.98 5.06 -19.33
CA LEU A 160 -2.45 4.95 -20.69
C LEU A 160 -2.09 6.34 -21.25
N ASP A 161 -2.98 7.32 -21.12
CA ASP A 161 -2.77 8.69 -21.61
C ASP A 161 -1.59 9.38 -20.91
N ASN A 162 -1.42 9.16 -19.61
CA ASN A 162 -0.35 9.76 -18.82
C ASN A 162 0.99 9.03 -18.97
N SER A 163 0.98 7.75 -19.34
CA SER A 163 2.21 6.99 -19.61
C SER A 163 3.04 7.56 -20.76
N LYS A 164 2.37 8.25 -21.72
CA LYS A 164 2.96 8.73 -22.99
C LYS A 164 3.56 7.61 -23.85
N ALA A 165 3.21 6.35 -23.59
CA ALA A 165 3.51 5.26 -24.51
C ALA A 165 2.83 5.53 -25.86
N VAL A 166 3.54 5.25 -26.95
CA VAL A 166 2.95 5.26 -28.29
C VAL A 166 2.07 4.01 -28.40
N ILE A 167 0.76 4.20 -28.59
CA ILE A 167 -0.20 3.11 -28.74
C ILE A 167 -0.80 3.20 -30.14
N GLU A 168 -0.58 2.16 -30.94
CA GLU A 168 -1.12 2.04 -32.29
C GLU A 168 -2.17 0.95 -32.31
N ASN A 169 -3.41 1.33 -32.69
CA ASN A 169 -4.50 0.38 -32.83
C ASN A 169 -4.51 -0.23 -34.24
N GLY A 170 -4.70 -1.55 -34.31
CA GLY A 170 -4.93 -2.28 -35.56
C GLY A 170 -4.28 -3.65 -35.61
N GLY A 171 -4.66 -4.44 -36.62
CA GLY A 171 -4.21 -5.83 -36.77
C GLY A 171 -4.94 -6.81 -35.87
N GLU A 172 -4.42 -8.05 -35.81
CA GLU A 172 -4.94 -9.15 -34.98
C GLU A 172 -4.01 -9.47 -33.80
N ASP A 173 -2.74 -9.07 -33.89
CA ASP A 173 -1.73 -9.33 -32.88
C ASP A 173 -1.61 -8.17 -31.88
N MET A 174 -1.14 -8.49 -30.68
CA MET A 174 -0.88 -7.52 -29.62
C MET A 174 0.49 -7.76 -29.00
N PHE A 175 1.32 -6.71 -28.97
CA PHE A 175 2.66 -6.79 -28.40
C PHE A 175 3.26 -5.40 -28.17
N TYR A 176 4.23 -5.32 -27.27
CA TYR A 176 5.16 -4.20 -27.19
C TYR A 176 6.33 -4.39 -28.18
N ASP A 177 6.44 -3.50 -29.18
CA ASP A 177 7.56 -3.44 -30.11
C ASP A 177 8.72 -2.62 -29.53
N ARG A 178 9.83 -3.31 -29.26
CA ARG A 178 11.02 -2.73 -28.65
C ARG A 178 11.84 -1.85 -29.59
N GLN A 179 11.76 -2.08 -30.91
CA GLN A 179 12.49 -1.28 -31.89
C GLN A 179 11.79 0.05 -32.13
N LEU A 180 10.45 0.03 -32.17
CA LEU A 180 9.63 1.22 -32.34
C LEU A 180 9.33 1.94 -31.03
N ASP A 181 9.57 1.28 -29.89
CA ASP A 181 9.13 1.71 -28.55
C ASP A 181 7.61 2.03 -28.53
N ALA A 182 6.82 1.14 -29.13
CA ALA A 182 5.38 1.31 -29.34
C ALA A 182 4.60 0.05 -28.93
N ILE A 183 3.39 0.24 -28.44
CA ILE A 183 2.43 -0.82 -28.15
C ILE A 183 1.53 -0.96 -29.36
N ILE A 184 1.52 -2.16 -29.95
CA ILE A 184 0.57 -2.54 -31.00
C ILE A 184 -0.53 -3.35 -30.33
N ILE A 185 -1.78 -2.94 -30.54
CA ILE A 185 -2.95 -3.60 -29.96
C ILE A 185 -4.12 -3.58 -30.94
N PRO A 186 -4.97 -4.63 -31.03
CA PRO A 186 -6.16 -4.60 -31.85
C PRO A 186 -7.12 -3.45 -31.47
N ASP A 187 -7.99 -3.07 -32.40
CA ASP A 187 -9.04 -2.11 -32.11
C ASP A 187 -9.96 -2.60 -30.97
N MET A 188 -10.46 -1.67 -30.16
CA MET A 188 -11.25 -1.97 -28.95
C MET A 188 -12.48 -2.84 -29.26
N GLU A 189 -13.10 -2.67 -30.43
CA GLU A 189 -14.25 -3.44 -30.89
C GLU A 189 -13.96 -4.92 -31.12
N GLN A 190 -12.68 -5.32 -31.19
CA GLN A 190 -12.25 -6.71 -31.34
C GLN A 190 -12.20 -7.46 -29.99
N PHE A 191 -12.30 -6.74 -28.86
CA PHE A 191 -12.30 -7.32 -27.53
C PHE A 191 -13.71 -7.62 -27.02
N ALA A 192 -13.83 -8.59 -26.10
CA ALA A 192 -15.10 -8.96 -25.51
C ALA A 192 -15.75 -7.84 -24.69
N SER A 193 -14.94 -6.94 -24.12
CA SER A 193 -15.40 -5.71 -23.47
C SER A 193 -14.30 -4.64 -23.48
N PRO A 194 -14.65 -3.36 -23.24
CA PRO A 194 -13.66 -2.29 -23.06
C PRO A 194 -12.67 -2.59 -21.94
N GLU A 195 -13.12 -3.18 -20.83
CA GLU A 195 -12.25 -3.55 -19.70
C GLU A 195 -11.22 -4.61 -20.09
N GLN A 196 -11.57 -5.54 -20.99
CA GLN A 196 -10.60 -6.50 -21.54
C GLN A 196 -9.55 -5.79 -22.39
N TYR A 197 -9.94 -4.85 -23.26
CA TYR A 197 -8.98 -4.02 -24.01
C TYR A 197 -7.99 -3.32 -23.07
N TYR A 198 -8.50 -2.68 -22.00
CA TYR A 198 -7.64 -1.98 -21.04
C TYR A 198 -6.73 -2.91 -20.23
N ALA A 199 -7.24 -4.08 -19.80
CA ALA A 199 -6.41 -5.07 -19.10
C ALA A 199 -5.22 -5.50 -19.97
N GLU A 200 -5.48 -5.75 -21.24
CA GLU A 200 -4.49 -6.18 -22.21
C GLU A 200 -3.52 -5.04 -22.62
N ALA A 201 -4.02 -3.82 -22.80
CA ALA A 201 -3.18 -2.65 -23.01
C ALA A 201 -2.23 -2.40 -21.84
N LEU A 202 -2.69 -2.56 -20.60
CA LEU A 202 -1.84 -2.45 -19.41
C LEU A 202 -0.83 -3.58 -19.29
N HIS A 203 -1.14 -4.78 -19.80
CA HIS A 203 -0.16 -5.86 -19.92
C HIS A 203 0.97 -5.48 -20.90
N GLN A 204 0.63 -4.91 -22.06
CA GLN A 204 1.66 -4.42 -22.98
C GLN A 204 2.43 -3.23 -22.40
N LEU A 205 1.76 -2.36 -21.63
CA LEU A 205 2.43 -1.30 -20.90
C LEU A 205 3.42 -1.86 -19.86
N ALA A 206 3.09 -2.97 -19.20
CA ALA A 206 4.01 -3.66 -18.30
C ALA A 206 5.30 -4.06 -19.03
N HIS A 207 5.22 -4.63 -20.23
CA HIS A 207 6.38 -4.89 -21.08
C HIS A 207 7.11 -3.61 -21.50
N TRP A 208 6.36 -2.56 -21.87
CA TRP A 208 6.93 -1.26 -22.23
C TRP A 208 7.83 -0.72 -21.12
N THR A 209 7.47 -0.86 -19.84
CA THR A 209 8.32 -0.39 -18.73
C THR A 209 9.73 -1.00 -18.68
N ALA A 210 10.00 -2.11 -19.38
CA ALA A 210 11.30 -2.77 -19.34
C ALA A 210 12.43 -2.03 -20.08
N ALA A 211 12.14 -1.02 -20.91
CA ALA A 211 13.20 -0.31 -21.63
C ALA A 211 14.21 0.38 -20.70
N GLU A 212 15.40 0.64 -21.25
CA GLU A 212 16.58 1.13 -20.53
C GLU A 212 16.33 2.46 -19.80
N ASN A 213 15.54 3.36 -20.38
CA ASN A 213 15.18 4.65 -19.79
C ASN A 213 14.03 4.58 -18.77
N ARG A 214 13.51 3.37 -18.46
CA ARG A 214 12.40 3.13 -17.54
C ARG A 214 12.85 2.23 -16.40
N LEU A 215 12.40 0.98 -16.34
CA LEU A 215 12.79 0.02 -15.30
C LEU A 215 13.97 -0.86 -15.70
N ASN A 216 14.50 -0.69 -16.92
CA ASN A 216 15.72 -1.32 -17.42
C ASN A 216 15.81 -2.82 -17.11
N ARG A 217 14.77 -3.57 -17.49
CA ARG A 217 14.74 -5.03 -17.33
C ARG A 217 15.26 -5.68 -18.60
N PRO A 218 16.10 -6.72 -18.50
CA PRO A 218 16.65 -7.38 -19.67
C PRO A 218 15.55 -8.11 -20.45
N LEU A 219 15.35 -7.72 -21.72
CA LEU A 219 14.41 -8.37 -22.64
C LEU A 219 15.11 -9.28 -23.67
N VAL A 220 16.44 -9.18 -23.77
CA VAL A 220 17.30 -10.03 -24.61
C VAL A 220 18.57 -10.34 -23.82
N GLY A 221 19.12 -11.53 -24.01
CA GLY A 221 20.41 -11.92 -23.46
C GLY A 221 20.87 -13.26 -24.01
N GLU A 222 22.08 -13.68 -23.64
CA GLU A 222 22.65 -14.98 -24.05
C GLU A 222 21.77 -16.17 -23.65
N ALA A 223 20.96 -16.00 -22.60
CA ALA A 223 19.99 -17.00 -22.14
C ALA A 223 18.75 -17.14 -23.05
N GLY A 224 18.65 -16.39 -24.16
CA GLY A 224 17.64 -16.58 -25.20
C GLY A 224 16.19 -16.55 -24.69
N GLU A 225 15.41 -17.57 -25.04
CA GLU A 225 13.98 -17.74 -24.71
C GLU A 225 13.69 -17.63 -23.19
N PHE A 226 14.63 -18.05 -22.33
CA PHE A 226 14.47 -17.96 -20.88
C PHE A 226 14.34 -16.53 -20.36
N VAL A 227 14.93 -15.54 -21.06
CA VAL A 227 14.80 -14.12 -20.72
C VAL A 227 13.35 -13.68 -20.91
N MET A 228 12.76 -14.01 -22.06
CA MET A 228 11.35 -13.70 -22.35
C MET A 228 10.41 -14.42 -21.39
N ILE A 229 10.61 -15.71 -21.11
CA ILE A 229 9.77 -16.46 -20.16
C ILE A 229 9.79 -15.81 -18.75
N ARG A 230 10.96 -15.32 -18.33
CA ARG A 230 11.13 -14.60 -17.05
C ARG A 230 10.43 -13.24 -17.06
N GLU A 231 10.50 -12.52 -18.18
CA GLU A 231 9.76 -11.27 -18.33
C GLU A 231 8.25 -11.51 -18.30
N GLU A 232 7.75 -12.53 -19.01
CA GLU A 232 6.34 -12.92 -18.98
C GLU A 232 5.86 -13.24 -17.57
N LEU A 233 6.69 -13.90 -16.74
CA LEU A 233 6.35 -14.14 -15.33
C LEU A 233 6.18 -12.83 -14.54
N ARG A 234 7.03 -11.83 -14.81
CA ARG A 234 6.98 -10.50 -14.16
C ARG A 234 5.76 -9.72 -14.62
N THR A 235 5.53 -9.63 -15.93
CA THR A 235 4.42 -8.86 -16.50
C THR A 235 3.08 -9.50 -16.17
N ASN A 236 2.97 -10.83 -16.17
CA ASN A 236 1.74 -11.49 -15.73
C ASN A 236 1.46 -11.31 -14.23
N LEU A 237 2.49 -11.32 -13.37
CA LEU A 237 2.30 -10.95 -11.96
C LEU A 237 1.84 -9.50 -11.83
N ALA A 238 2.45 -8.57 -12.58
CA ALA A 238 2.07 -7.16 -12.56
C ALA A 238 0.63 -6.95 -13.05
N SER A 239 0.25 -7.56 -14.18
CA SER A 239 -1.11 -7.53 -14.71
C SER A 239 -2.12 -8.09 -13.72
N LEU A 240 -1.83 -9.20 -13.04
CA LEU A 240 -2.71 -9.73 -11.99
C LEU A 240 -2.94 -8.70 -10.87
N LEU A 241 -1.88 -8.05 -10.41
CA LEU A 241 -1.95 -7.03 -9.36
C LEU A 241 -2.72 -5.79 -9.83
N LEU A 242 -2.43 -5.29 -11.04
CA LEU A 242 -3.13 -4.16 -11.67
C LEU A 242 -4.62 -4.46 -11.87
N SER A 243 -4.96 -5.64 -12.38
CA SER A 243 -6.36 -6.05 -12.57
C SER A 243 -7.12 -6.07 -11.25
N LYS A 244 -6.52 -6.57 -10.17
CA LYS A 244 -7.15 -6.58 -8.83
C LYS A 244 -7.33 -5.16 -8.27
N GLU A 245 -6.35 -4.30 -8.54
CA GLU A 245 -6.35 -2.91 -8.06
C GLU A 245 -7.37 -2.03 -8.80
N LEU A 246 -7.33 -2.09 -10.13
CA LEU A 246 -8.17 -1.29 -11.03
C LEU A 246 -9.55 -1.90 -11.24
N ASN A 247 -9.77 -3.13 -10.75
CA ASN A 247 -10.99 -3.91 -10.96
C ASN A 247 -11.25 -4.17 -12.46
N LEU A 248 -10.19 -4.58 -13.16
CA LEU A 248 -10.20 -5.03 -14.54
C LEU A 248 -10.20 -6.57 -14.59
N PRO A 249 -10.64 -7.18 -15.70
CA PRO A 249 -10.42 -8.61 -15.91
C PRO A 249 -8.92 -8.93 -15.90
N TYR A 250 -8.61 -10.18 -15.57
CA TYR A 250 -7.28 -10.74 -15.78
C TYR A 250 -7.47 -12.03 -16.55
N GLU A 251 -6.80 -12.14 -17.70
CA GLU A 251 -6.70 -13.37 -18.43
C GLU A 251 -5.23 -13.77 -18.51
N LEU A 252 -4.96 -15.03 -18.17
CA LEU A 252 -3.68 -15.62 -18.52
C LEU A 252 -3.77 -15.90 -20.02
N ASN A 253 -3.31 -14.93 -20.83
CA ASN A 253 -3.29 -14.99 -22.29
C ASN A 253 -2.93 -16.39 -22.81
N TYR A 254 -3.51 -16.78 -23.96
CA TYR A 254 -3.52 -18.15 -24.52
C TYR A 254 -2.13 -18.77 -24.77
N HIS A 255 -1.43 -19.15 -23.71
CA HIS A 255 -0.13 -19.78 -23.78
C HIS A 255 0.02 -20.84 -22.69
N GLU A 256 -0.47 -22.05 -22.98
CA GLU A 256 -0.13 -23.27 -22.22
C GLU A 256 1.41 -23.47 -22.13
N GLY A 257 2.16 -22.91 -23.09
CA GLY A 257 3.62 -22.93 -23.13
C GLY A 257 4.31 -22.18 -21.98
N PHE A 258 3.75 -21.06 -21.52
CA PHE A 258 4.38 -20.28 -20.43
C PHE A 258 4.21 -20.95 -19.08
N VAL A 259 3.07 -21.60 -18.81
CA VAL A 259 2.83 -22.32 -17.54
C VAL A 259 3.86 -23.43 -17.32
N SER A 260 4.12 -24.23 -18.35
CA SER A 260 5.11 -25.31 -18.27
C SER A 260 6.54 -24.76 -18.11
N SER A 261 6.84 -23.67 -18.83
CA SER A 261 8.15 -23.02 -18.78
C SER A 261 8.41 -22.33 -17.44
N TRP A 262 7.42 -21.65 -16.86
CA TRP A 262 7.50 -21.08 -15.52
C TRP A 262 7.70 -22.18 -14.49
N ALA A 263 6.94 -23.28 -14.55
CA ALA A 263 7.11 -24.38 -13.62
C ALA A 263 8.54 -24.96 -13.66
N GLN A 264 9.17 -25.00 -14.85
CA GLN A 264 10.54 -25.46 -15.01
C GLN A 264 11.56 -24.45 -14.45
N ILE A 265 11.45 -23.16 -14.80
CA ILE A 265 12.34 -22.10 -14.26
C ILE A 265 12.26 -22.06 -12.73
N LEU A 266 11.05 -22.13 -12.19
CA LEU A 266 10.80 -22.10 -10.75
C LEU A 266 11.34 -23.34 -10.03
N LYS A 267 11.39 -24.49 -10.70
CA LYS A 267 12.00 -25.70 -10.17
C LYS A 267 13.52 -25.59 -10.12
N ASP A 268 14.12 -25.00 -11.15
CA ASP A 268 15.57 -24.86 -11.27
C ASP A 268 16.12 -23.72 -10.41
N GLU A 269 15.36 -22.63 -10.27
CA GLU A 269 15.73 -21.47 -9.47
C GLU A 269 14.55 -20.98 -8.61
N PRO A 270 14.34 -21.56 -7.41
CA PRO A 270 13.20 -21.22 -6.56
C PRO A 270 13.11 -19.75 -6.12
N SER A 271 14.24 -19.04 -6.06
CA SER A 271 14.28 -17.60 -5.77
C SER A 271 13.71 -16.73 -6.89
N GLU A 272 13.58 -17.25 -8.11
CA GLU A 272 13.09 -16.46 -9.24
C GLU A 272 11.68 -15.94 -9.03
N LEU A 273 10.82 -16.70 -8.33
CA LEU A 273 9.46 -16.25 -8.01
C LEU A 273 9.47 -14.96 -7.17
N PHE A 274 10.40 -14.83 -6.23
CA PHE A 274 10.51 -13.66 -5.35
C PHE A 274 11.11 -12.47 -6.09
N LYS A 275 12.09 -12.72 -6.97
CA LYS A 275 12.63 -11.70 -7.88
C LYS A 275 11.53 -11.17 -8.79
N ALA A 276 10.77 -12.07 -9.42
CA ALA A 276 9.66 -11.71 -10.30
C ALA A 276 8.56 -10.94 -9.57
N ALA A 277 8.20 -11.33 -8.35
CA ALA A 277 7.24 -10.59 -7.53
C ALA A 277 7.76 -9.19 -7.14
N SER A 278 9.05 -9.05 -6.85
CA SER A 278 9.65 -7.75 -6.53
C SER A 278 9.69 -6.83 -7.76
N ASP A 279 10.01 -7.36 -8.94
CA ASP A 279 9.99 -6.60 -10.18
C ASP A 279 8.56 -6.27 -10.62
N ALA A 280 7.61 -7.19 -10.45
CA ALA A 280 6.20 -6.94 -10.68
C ALA A 280 5.67 -5.79 -9.82
N GLN A 281 6.08 -5.70 -8.55
CA GLN A 281 5.73 -4.56 -7.71
C GLN A 281 6.24 -3.24 -8.30
N LYS A 282 7.50 -3.19 -8.75
CA LYS A 282 8.05 -1.97 -9.37
C LYS A 282 7.29 -1.59 -10.65
N ILE A 283 6.86 -2.58 -11.45
CA ILE A 283 6.03 -2.35 -12.63
C ILE A 283 4.69 -1.73 -12.22
N VAL A 284 4.02 -2.31 -11.23
CA VAL A 284 2.74 -1.83 -10.71
C VAL A 284 2.88 -0.41 -10.19
N ASP A 285 3.89 -0.14 -9.36
CA ASP A 285 4.15 1.18 -8.78
C ASP A 285 4.41 2.22 -9.88
N HIS A 286 5.19 1.85 -10.91
CA HIS A 286 5.47 2.73 -12.05
C HIS A 286 4.21 3.05 -12.86
N ILE A 287 3.38 2.05 -13.15
CA ILE A 287 2.16 2.21 -13.94
C ILE A 287 1.09 2.98 -13.16
N LEU A 288 0.85 2.65 -11.89
CA LEU A 288 -0.09 3.38 -11.04
C LEU A 288 0.39 4.80 -10.72
N GLY A 289 1.70 5.05 -10.78
CA GLY A 289 2.24 6.42 -10.70
C GLY A 289 1.75 7.35 -11.80
N PHE A 290 1.33 6.83 -12.96
CA PHE A 290 0.69 7.64 -14.01
C PHE A 290 -0.73 8.07 -13.66
N GLU A 291 -1.39 7.38 -12.73
CA GLU A 291 -2.70 7.77 -12.20
C GLU A 291 -2.59 8.93 -11.21
N GLN A 292 -1.57 8.92 -10.34
CA GLN A 292 -1.40 9.95 -9.29
C GLN A 292 -1.14 11.36 -9.85
N GLN A 293 -0.61 11.48 -11.07
CA GLN A 293 -0.49 12.76 -11.78
C GLN A 293 -1.85 13.43 -12.07
N ILE A 294 -2.96 12.70 -11.96
CA ILE A 294 -4.33 13.22 -12.08
C ILE A 294 -4.73 13.99 -10.81
N GLU A 295 -4.43 13.44 -9.63
CA GLU A 295 -4.79 14.09 -8.35
C GLU A 295 -4.02 15.40 -8.17
N GLU A 296 -2.71 15.40 -8.42
CA GLU A 296 -1.88 16.60 -8.32
C GLU A 296 -2.28 17.70 -9.32
N LYS A 297 -2.68 17.31 -10.54
CA LYS A 297 -3.06 18.26 -11.60
C LYS A 297 -4.49 18.79 -11.42
N LEU A 298 -5.43 17.97 -10.93
CA LEU A 298 -6.77 18.42 -10.55
C LEU A 298 -6.72 19.35 -9.33
N GLU A 299 -5.83 19.09 -8.37
CA GLU A 299 -5.59 20.00 -7.24
C GLU A 299 -4.94 21.32 -7.70
N ALA A 300 -3.99 21.27 -8.64
CA ALA A 300 -3.38 22.47 -9.22
C ALA A 300 -4.40 23.31 -10.02
N ASP A 301 -5.22 22.69 -10.86
CA ASP A 301 -6.21 23.40 -11.68
C ASP A 301 -7.35 23.99 -10.83
N GLN A 302 -7.73 23.34 -9.71
CA GLN A 302 -8.68 23.91 -8.74
C GLN A 302 -8.09 25.10 -7.96
N ASN A 303 -6.78 25.11 -7.70
CA ASN A 303 -6.09 26.27 -7.12
C ASN A 303 -5.99 27.44 -8.13
N VAL A 304 -5.73 27.18 -9.41
CA VAL A 304 -5.67 28.23 -10.45
C VAL A 304 -7.03 28.91 -10.69
N GLN A 305 -8.14 28.15 -10.65
CA GLN A 305 -9.49 28.73 -10.76
C GLN A 305 -9.93 29.53 -9.52
N THR A 306 -9.37 29.25 -8.34
CA THR A 306 -9.65 30.03 -7.13
C THR A 306 -8.81 31.31 -7.03
N GLU A 307 -7.62 31.34 -7.63
CA GLU A 307 -6.77 32.55 -7.67
C GLU A 307 -7.27 33.61 -8.68
N HIS A 308 -7.87 33.23 -9.80
CA HIS A 308 -8.43 34.19 -10.78
C HIS A 308 -9.77 34.84 -10.35
N GLY A 309 -10.33 34.44 -9.21
CA GLY A 309 -11.55 35.03 -8.65
C GLY A 309 -11.32 36.16 -7.63
N ASN A 310 -10.08 36.42 -7.21
CA ASN A 310 -9.77 37.30 -6.08
C ASN A 310 -8.67 38.34 -6.38
N GLU A 311 -8.72 39.00 -7.53
CA GLU A 311 -7.99 40.27 -7.69
C GLU A 311 -8.89 41.46 -7.31
N THR A 312 -9.01 41.73 -6.01
CA THR A 312 -9.15 43.08 -5.45
C THR A 312 -8.96 43.02 -3.93
N GLY A 313 -7.78 43.37 -3.42
CA GLY A 313 -7.61 43.49 -1.98
C GLY A 313 -6.17 43.60 -1.49
N LYS A 314 -5.66 44.83 -1.50
CA LYS A 314 -4.52 45.39 -0.75
C LYS A 314 -3.76 44.48 0.24
N ALA A 315 -2.44 44.53 0.08
CA ALA A 315 -1.42 44.20 1.08
C ALA A 315 -1.68 44.83 2.46
N ALA A 316 -1.48 44.02 3.51
CA ALA A 316 -1.17 44.49 4.86
C ALA A 316 -0.31 43.45 5.58
N GLU A 317 0.89 43.87 5.97
CA GLU A 317 1.71 43.23 7.00
C GLU A 317 1.07 43.41 8.39
N SER A 318 1.01 42.36 9.19
CA SER A 318 0.97 42.40 10.68
C SER A 318 1.03 40.94 11.17
N GLY A 319 1.97 40.53 12.01
CA GLY A 319 2.12 41.01 13.39
C GLY A 319 1.33 40.06 14.29
N VAL A 320 2.03 39.11 14.92
CA VAL A 320 1.46 38.11 15.83
C VAL A 320 0.90 38.83 17.07
N ASP A 321 -0.42 38.78 17.26
CA ASP A 321 -1.11 39.20 18.49
C ASP A 321 -1.80 37.99 19.11
N THR A 322 -1.45 37.71 20.36
CA THR A 322 -1.94 36.60 21.18
C THR A 322 -3.33 36.93 21.73
N THR A 323 -4.38 36.60 20.98
CA THR A 323 -5.77 36.67 21.46
C THR A 323 -6.26 35.33 22.00
N LYS A 324 -6.92 35.37 23.17
CA LYS A 324 -7.61 34.27 23.85
C LYS A 324 -8.39 33.38 22.88
N ILE A 325 -7.97 32.13 22.77
CA ILE A 325 -8.55 31.15 21.86
C ILE A 325 -9.86 30.63 22.45
N ASP A 326 -10.95 30.67 21.68
CA ASP A 326 -12.25 30.13 22.06
C ASP A 326 -12.14 28.60 22.15
N PRO A 327 -12.34 27.98 23.34
CA PRO A 327 -12.16 26.54 23.52
C PRO A 327 -13.22 25.71 22.80
N THR A 328 -14.23 26.34 22.18
CA THR A 328 -15.33 25.66 21.50
C THR A 328 -15.20 25.65 19.97
N LYS A 329 -14.15 26.27 19.42
CA LYS A 329 -13.95 26.40 17.96
C LYS A 329 -12.49 26.20 17.56
N LEU A 330 -12.31 25.74 16.34
CA LEU A 330 -11.01 25.66 15.68
C LEU A 330 -10.77 26.93 14.85
N THR A 331 -9.53 27.39 14.79
CA THR A 331 -9.18 28.66 14.14
C THR A 331 -8.46 28.42 12.83
N GLU A 332 -8.69 29.26 11.82
CA GLU A 332 -7.99 29.17 10.53
C GLU A 332 -6.46 29.31 10.71
N GLY A 333 -5.71 28.41 10.07
CA GLY A 333 -4.25 28.30 10.19
C GLY A 333 -3.77 27.44 11.36
N GLU A 334 -4.66 27.00 12.25
CA GLU A 334 -4.32 26.14 13.39
C GLU A 334 -3.90 24.74 12.94
N VAL A 335 -2.84 24.20 13.55
CA VAL A 335 -2.35 22.83 13.33
C VAL A 335 -2.51 22.06 14.62
N ILE A 336 -3.19 20.92 14.54
CA ILE A 336 -3.64 20.14 15.69
C ILE A 336 -3.10 18.71 15.56
N PRO A 337 -2.16 18.28 16.42
CA PRO A 337 -1.73 16.89 16.45
C PRO A 337 -2.86 16.00 16.99
N HIS A 338 -3.16 14.90 16.30
CA HIS A 338 -4.16 13.91 16.72
C HIS A 338 -3.91 12.55 16.05
N ASN A 339 -3.97 11.46 16.83
CA ASN A 339 -3.82 10.07 16.34
C ASN A 339 -2.62 9.83 15.41
N GLY A 340 -1.44 10.38 15.77
CA GLY A 340 -0.20 10.13 15.04
C GLY A 340 -0.04 10.92 13.73
N THR A 341 -0.94 11.87 13.46
CA THR A 341 -0.81 12.84 12.36
C THR A 341 -1.13 14.26 12.86
N GLU A 342 -0.93 15.27 12.01
CA GLU A 342 -1.30 16.67 12.28
C GLU A 342 -2.42 17.12 11.35
N PHE A 343 -3.43 17.78 11.90
CA PHE A 343 -4.55 18.32 11.14
C PHE A 343 -4.46 19.85 11.11
N LYS A 344 -4.32 20.40 9.91
CA LYS A 344 -4.33 21.85 9.68
C LYS A 344 -5.72 22.33 9.30
N VAL A 345 -6.23 23.32 10.02
CA VAL A 345 -7.44 24.07 9.63
C VAL A 345 -7.04 25.02 8.50
N ILE A 346 -7.30 24.62 7.26
CA ILE A 346 -7.07 25.47 6.09
C ILE A 346 -7.99 26.69 6.12
N LYS A 347 -9.27 26.49 6.47
CA LYS A 347 -10.26 27.57 6.45
C LYS A 347 -11.45 27.28 7.34
N ALA A 348 -11.86 28.25 8.16
CA ALA A 348 -13.13 28.19 8.87
C ALA A 348 -14.24 28.80 7.99
N GLN A 349 -15.26 28.00 7.67
CA GLN A 349 -16.41 28.39 6.84
C GLN A 349 -17.64 28.71 7.71
N LYS A 350 -18.67 29.26 7.08
CA LYS A 350 -19.97 29.53 7.74
C LYS A 350 -20.59 28.21 8.24
N ASN A 351 -21.41 28.30 9.30
CA ASN A 351 -22.08 27.17 9.94
C ASN A 351 -21.15 26.14 10.62
N ASN A 352 -19.99 26.57 11.13
CA ASN A 352 -19.01 25.73 11.82
C ASN A 352 -18.55 24.53 10.96
N VAL A 353 -18.35 24.78 9.66
CA VAL A 353 -17.71 23.82 8.75
C VAL A 353 -16.28 24.30 8.53
N TYR A 354 -15.33 23.38 8.52
CA TYR A 354 -13.91 23.62 8.43
C TYR A 354 -13.34 22.86 7.24
N GLN A 355 -12.49 23.52 6.48
CA GLN A 355 -11.65 22.84 5.51
C GLN A 355 -10.36 22.45 6.23
N MET A 356 -10.09 21.16 6.25
CA MET A 356 -9.00 20.54 6.98
C MET A 356 -8.01 19.93 6.00
N GLN A 357 -6.75 19.81 6.42
CA GLN A 357 -5.74 19.00 5.78
C GLN A 357 -5.14 18.07 6.82
N ASP A 358 -5.16 16.78 6.55
CA ASP A 358 -4.30 15.82 7.23
C ASP A 358 -2.89 15.96 6.63
N LEU A 359 -1.93 16.43 7.42
CA LEU A 359 -0.57 16.68 6.97
C LEU A 359 0.25 15.39 6.80
N GLY A 360 -0.16 14.28 7.42
CA GLY A 360 0.52 12.99 7.27
C GLY A 360 0.17 12.26 5.98
N SER A 361 -1.05 12.45 5.47
CA SER A 361 -1.49 11.92 4.17
C SER A 361 -1.59 12.99 3.07
N GLU A 362 -1.28 14.24 3.42
CA GLU A 362 -1.53 15.47 2.64
C GLU A 362 -2.99 15.70 2.20
N ARG A 363 -3.92 14.81 2.59
CA ARG A 363 -5.32 14.79 2.17
C ARG A 363 -6.10 15.97 2.72
N LYS A 364 -6.80 16.68 1.84
CA LYS A 364 -7.74 17.75 2.21
C LYS A 364 -9.17 17.22 2.33
N PHE A 365 -9.90 17.64 3.36
CA PHE A 365 -11.30 17.25 3.58
C PHE A 365 -12.12 18.36 4.24
N LYS A 366 -13.44 18.22 4.25
CA LYS A 366 -14.35 19.12 4.98
C LYS A 366 -14.84 18.43 6.23
N MET A 367 -14.94 19.17 7.32
CA MET A 367 -15.38 18.68 8.63
C MET A 367 -16.34 19.68 9.25
N SER A 368 -17.49 19.22 9.71
CA SER A 368 -18.49 19.99 10.44
C SER A 368 -18.25 19.87 11.94
N SER A 369 -18.72 20.85 12.73
CA SER A 369 -18.71 20.75 14.20
C SER A 369 -19.59 19.64 14.78
N LYS A 370 -20.25 18.84 13.93
CA LYS A 370 -21.04 17.66 14.31
C LYS A 370 -20.31 16.34 14.07
N ASP A 371 -19.19 16.37 13.35
CA ASP A 371 -18.41 15.17 13.06
C ASP A 371 -17.62 14.76 14.31
N ALA A 372 -17.48 13.46 14.55
CA ALA A 372 -16.78 12.94 15.73
C ALA A 372 -15.34 13.48 15.83
N LEU A 373 -14.65 13.53 14.68
CA LEU A 373 -13.30 14.07 14.55
C LEU A 373 -13.20 15.54 15.01
N PHE A 374 -14.24 16.35 14.85
CA PHE A 374 -14.20 17.74 15.32
C PHE A 374 -14.09 17.82 16.85
N GLY A 375 -14.83 16.98 17.57
CA GLY A 375 -14.75 16.91 19.03
C GLY A 375 -13.37 16.45 19.49
N GLU A 376 -12.84 15.41 18.85
CA GLU A 376 -11.52 14.86 19.15
C GLU A 376 -10.39 15.89 18.93
N LEU A 377 -10.44 16.63 17.81
CA LEU A 377 -9.45 17.67 17.52
C LEU A 377 -9.56 18.86 18.49
N LEU A 378 -10.77 19.25 18.87
CA LEU A 378 -10.98 20.33 19.82
C LEU A 378 -10.44 19.96 21.21
N ASP A 379 -10.64 18.72 21.64
CA ASP A 379 -10.12 18.18 22.91
C ASP A 379 -8.58 18.08 22.87
N ALA A 380 -8.00 17.54 21.79
CA ALA A 380 -6.55 17.47 21.59
C ALA A 380 -5.90 18.86 21.63
N ARG A 381 -6.52 19.85 20.98
CA ARG A 381 -6.06 21.25 20.94
C ARG A 381 -6.17 21.97 22.27
N ASN A 382 -7.23 21.71 23.05
CA ASN A 382 -7.38 22.31 24.38
C ASN A 382 -6.41 21.69 25.41
N ASN A 383 -6.13 20.40 25.30
CA ASN A 383 -5.22 19.69 26.21
C ASN A 383 -3.73 19.94 25.91
N SER A 384 -3.38 20.23 24.66
CA SER A 384 -1.99 20.52 24.25
C SER A 384 -1.47 21.91 24.67
N GLN A 385 -2.34 22.82 25.15
CA GLN A 385 -1.93 24.16 25.59
C GLN A 385 -1.42 24.26 27.03
N GLU A 386 -1.60 23.23 27.87
CA GLU A 386 -1.03 23.22 29.23
C GLU A 386 0.49 22.90 29.26
N VAL A 387 1.12 22.54 28.13
CA VAL A 387 2.51 22.04 28.07
C VAL A 387 3.50 23.05 27.44
N SER A 388 3.10 24.31 27.21
CA SER A 388 3.88 25.27 26.41
C SER A 388 5.04 25.98 27.15
N LEU A 389 6.12 25.26 27.49
CA LEU A 389 7.46 25.83 27.77
C LEU A 389 8.60 24.84 27.46
N ASP A 390 8.72 24.42 26.20
CA ASP A 390 10.00 24.38 25.47
C ASP A 390 9.71 23.89 24.04
N ARG A 391 10.14 24.64 23.01
CA ARG A 391 9.93 24.26 21.61
C ARG A 391 11.26 24.03 20.92
N GLY A 392 11.45 22.82 20.43
CA GLY A 392 12.39 22.47 19.38
C GLY A 392 11.99 21.14 18.74
N THR A 393 11.92 21.14 17.40
CA THR A 393 11.90 19.99 16.47
C THR A 393 10.62 19.16 16.30
N SER A 394 9.86 19.51 15.27
CA SER A 394 8.81 18.71 14.61
C SER A 394 9.42 17.55 13.80
N ALA A 395 9.19 16.34 14.28
CA ALA A 395 9.32 15.01 13.62
C ALA A 395 9.26 13.89 14.70
N GLU A 396 9.45 14.24 15.97
CA GLU A 396 9.37 13.33 17.12
C GLU A 396 7.94 13.18 17.70
N GLU A 397 7.02 14.11 17.43
CA GLU A 397 5.67 14.10 18.04
C GLU A 397 4.74 13.03 17.43
N ALA A 398 4.92 12.67 16.15
CA ALA A 398 4.22 11.54 15.54
C ALA A 398 4.65 10.19 16.15
N ALA A 399 5.90 10.10 16.63
CA ALA A 399 6.37 8.96 17.39
C ALA A 399 5.81 8.94 18.82
N TYR A 400 5.50 10.09 19.42
CA TYR A 400 4.95 10.20 20.79
C TYR A 400 3.53 9.62 20.93
N HIS A 401 2.65 9.79 19.93
CA HIS A 401 1.33 9.16 19.96
C HIS A 401 1.36 7.67 19.57
N GLU A 402 2.33 7.23 18.77
CA GLU A 402 2.67 5.81 18.62
C GLU A 402 3.19 5.21 19.95
N ILE A 403 3.89 5.99 20.77
CA ILE A 403 4.46 5.58 22.06
C ILE A 403 3.39 5.37 23.14
N GLU A 404 2.37 6.23 23.25
CA GLU A 404 1.31 6.08 24.27
C GLU A 404 0.45 4.81 24.04
N ALA A 405 0.11 4.52 22.78
CA ALA A 405 -0.64 3.31 22.41
C ALA A 405 0.22 2.03 22.54
N VAL A 406 1.53 2.12 22.33
CA VAL A 406 2.50 1.03 22.58
C VAL A 406 2.84 0.87 24.08
N GLU A 407 2.66 1.92 24.88
CA GLU A 407 2.80 1.91 26.34
C GLU A 407 1.61 1.20 27.01
N GLN A 408 0.37 1.50 26.59
CA GLN A 408 -0.80 0.71 26.97
C GLN A 408 -0.69 -0.78 26.55
N PHE A 409 -0.12 -1.05 25.37
CA PHE A 409 0.12 -2.42 24.87
C PHE A 409 1.05 -3.27 25.75
N LEU A 410 2.03 -2.64 26.41
CA LEU A 410 2.91 -3.36 27.33
C LEU A 410 2.27 -3.51 28.71
N ASP A 411 1.36 -2.65 29.13
CA ASP A 411 0.69 -2.78 30.42
C ASP A 411 -0.22 -4.02 30.51
N GLU A 412 -1.09 -4.23 29.51
CA GLU A 412 -2.09 -5.30 29.57
C GLU A 412 -1.50 -6.71 29.41
N GLN A 413 -0.35 -6.83 28.74
CA GLN A 413 0.37 -8.10 28.59
C GLN A 413 0.94 -8.64 29.91
N TYR A 414 1.03 -7.87 31.01
CA TYR A 414 1.52 -8.38 32.31
C TYR A 414 0.43 -8.86 33.27
N GLN A 415 -0.84 -8.62 32.97
CA GLN A 415 -1.96 -9.05 33.81
C GLN A 415 -2.53 -10.43 33.43
N ILE A 416 -2.02 -11.09 32.37
CA ILE A 416 -2.53 -12.39 31.89
C ILE A 416 -1.52 -13.55 32.13
N GLU A 417 -0.33 -13.28 32.66
CA GLU A 417 0.61 -14.30 33.15
C GLU A 417 0.75 -14.29 34.69
N ARG A 418 -0.37 -14.16 35.40
CA ARG A 418 -0.56 -14.69 36.77
C ARG A 418 -1.94 -15.31 36.95
#